data_AF-A0A956DKU7-F1
#
_entry.id   AF-A0A956DKU7-F1
#
_cell.length_a   1.000
_cell.length_b   1.000
_cell.length_c   1.000
_cell.angle_alpha   90.00
_cell.angle_beta   90.00
_cell.angle_gamma   90.00
#
_symmetry.space_group_name_H-M   'P 1'
#
loop_
_entity.id
_entity.type
_entity.pdbx_description
1 polymer ?
#
loop_
_entity_poly.entity_id
_entity_poly.type
_entity_poly.pdbx_seq_one_letter_code
_entity_poly.pdbx_strand_id
1 'polypeptide(L)' 'MTTLAEARAALARHKAQLLALPEATGIGIGAGAGSERHIVVYLKAATTAERPDEVDGVPVVYEVTGSIEPL' A
#
# COMPACT_ATOMS: atom_id res chain seq x y z
N MET A 1 8.11 7.03 -13.67
CA MET A 1 6.92 7.67 -13.08
C MET A 1 5.76 6.70 -13.23
N THR A 2 5.18 6.25 -12.12
CA THR A 2 4.08 5.27 -12.13
C THR A 2 2.75 5.96 -12.41
N THR A 3 2.01 5.43 -13.38
CA THR A 3 0.67 5.89 -13.75
C THR A 3 -0.42 5.30 -12.84
N LEU A 4 -1.62 5.88 -12.87
CA LEU A 4 -2.76 5.33 -12.13
C LEU A 4 -3.18 3.94 -12.63
N ALA A 5 -3.04 3.67 -13.94
CA ALA A 5 -3.40 2.39 -14.51
C ALA A 5 -2.45 1.28 -14.03
N GLU A 6 -1.14 1.54 -14.03
CA GLU A 6 -0.12 0.63 -13.50
C GLU A 6 -0.35 0.37 -12.01
N ALA A 7 -0.55 1.43 -11.22
CA ALA A 7 -0.82 1.29 -9.79
C ALA A 7 -2.10 0.48 -9.50
N ARG A 8 -3.16 0.65 -10.31
CA ARG A 8 -4.39 -0.15 -10.18
C ARG A 8 -4.17 -1.63 -10.52
N ALA A 9 -3.43 -1.91 -11.58
CA ALA A 9 -3.12 -3.27 -11.99
C ALA A 9 -2.27 -4.00 -10.94
N ALA A 10 -1.22 -3.35 -10.45
CA ALA A 10 -0.35 -3.88 -9.39
C ALA A 10 -1.14 -4.08 -8.08
N LEU A 11 -1.96 -3.11 -7.68
CA LEU A 11 -2.82 -3.23 -6.49
C LEU A 11 -3.77 -4.43 -6.62
N ALA A 12 -4.46 -4.58 -7.75
CA ALA A 12 -5.39 -5.68 -7.96
C ALA A 12 -4.71 -7.06 -7.86
N ARG A 13 -3.47 -7.16 -8.35
CA ARG A 13 -2.67 -8.40 -8.32
C ARG A 13 -2.12 -8.73 -6.93
N HIS A 14 -1.61 -7.73 -6.22
CA HIS A 14 -0.88 -7.92 -4.97
C HIS A 14 -1.71 -7.63 -3.70
N LYS A 15 -2.97 -7.21 -3.82
CA LYS A 15 -3.83 -6.86 -2.68
C LYS A 15 -3.85 -7.91 -1.57
N ALA A 16 -4.04 -9.19 -1.92
CA ALA A 16 -4.13 -10.26 -0.95
C ALA A 16 -2.81 -10.46 -0.18
N GLN A 17 -1.68 -10.39 -0.89
CA GLN A 17 -0.34 -10.50 -0.30
C GLN A 17 -0.06 -9.32 0.63
N LEU A 18 -0.34 -8.09 0.19
CA LEU A 18 -0.05 -6.88 0.98
C LEU A 18 -0.95 -6.76 2.21
N LEU A 19 -2.20 -7.24 2.14
CA LEU A 19 -3.11 -7.31 3.28
C LEU A 19 -2.87 -8.52 4.20
N ALA A 20 -2.02 -9.47 3.81
CA ALA A 20 -1.68 -10.60 4.68
C ALA A 20 -0.74 -10.21 5.83
N LEU A 21 -0.21 -8.98 5.83
CA LEU A 21 0.58 -8.45 6.94
C LEU A 21 -0.31 -8.33 8.20
N PRO A 22 0.12 -8.86 9.37
CA PRO A 22 -0.70 -8.87 10.58
C PRO A 22 -1.15 -7.48 11.05
N GLU A 23 -0.37 -6.45 10.74
CA GLU A 23 -0.64 -5.06 11.09
C GLU A 23 -1.45 -4.33 10.03
N ALA A 24 -1.68 -4.89 8.83
CA ALA A 24 -2.41 -4.21 7.77
C ALA A 24 -3.90 -4.06 8.11
N THR A 25 -4.39 -2.83 8.00
CA THR A 25 -5.81 -2.46 8.21
C THR A 25 -6.47 -2.01 6.92
N GLY A 26 -5.68 -1.60 5.92
CA GLY A 26 -6.21 -1.13 4.65
C GLY A 26 -5.14 -1.00 3.59
N ILE A 27 -5.59 -0.79 2.35
CA ILE A 27 -4.71 -0.59 1.20
C ILE A 27 -5.40 0.31 0.18
N GLY A 28 -4.62 1.18 -0.47
CA GLY A 28 -5.10 2.11 -1.47
C GLY A 28 -4.02 2.54 -2.47
N ILE A 29 -4.35 3.55 -3.27
CA ILE A 29 -3.42 4.19 -4.19
C ILE A 29 -3.24 5.62 -3.73
N GLY A 30 -2.01 5.96 -3.33
CA GLY A 30 -1.63 7.31 -2.99
C GLY A 30 -1.15 8.09 -4.21
N ALA A 31 -1.20 9.41 -4.09
CA ALA A 31 -0.60 10.33 -5.06
C ALA A 31 0.66 10.95 -4.45
N GLY A 32 1.78 10.84 -5.16
CA GLY A 32 3.02 11.54 -4.82
C GLY A 32 3.04 12.96 -5.38
N ALA A 33 4.22 13.56 -5.43
CA ALA A 33 4.41 14.85 -6.09
C ALA A 33 4.05 14.76 -7.58
N GLY A 34 3.16 15.64 -8.05
CA GLY A 34 2.69 15.67 -9.44
C GLY A 34 1.86 14.43 -9.83
N SER A 35 2.28 13.75 -10.89
CA SER A 35 1.54 12.62 -11.49
C SER A 35 1.96 11.25 -10.95
N GLU A 36 2.89 11.19 -10.01
CA GLU A 36 3.37 9.92 -9.45
C GLU A 36 2.29 9.21 -8.62
N ARG A 37 2.25 7.88 -8.71
CA ARG A 37 1.34 7.02 -7.97
C ARG A 37 2.12 5.94 -7.24
N HIS A 38 1.66 5.58 -6.06
CA HIS A 38 2.22 4.50 -5.26
C HIS A 38 1.08 3.73 -4.60
N ILE A 39 1.35 2.51 -4.17
CA ILE A 39 0.43 1.75 -3.32
C ILE A 39 0.69 2.19 -1.88
N VAL A 40 -0.37 2.51 -1.14
CA VAL A 40 -0.29 2.79 0.30
C VAL A 40 -0.91 1.64 1.07
N VAL A 41 -0.19 1.09 2.04
CA VAL A 41 -0.68 0.08 2.99
C VAL A 41 -0.80 0.74 4.36
N TYR A 42 -2.01 0.77 4.88
CA TYR A 42 -2.30 1.32 6.20
C TYR A 42 -2.08 0.25 7.26
N LEU A 43 -1.35 0.61 8.31
CA LEU A 43 -0.99 -0.28 9.39
C LEU A 43 -1.56 0.21 10.72
N LYS A 44 -2.03 -0.74 11.55
CA LYS A 44 -2.47 -0.48 12.93
C LYS A 44 -1.32 -0.06 13.85
N ALA A 45 -0.12 -0.58 13.58
CA ALA A 45 1.08 -0.36 14.36
C ALA A 45 2.31 -0.55 13.47
N ALA A 46 3.47 -0.08 13.95
CA ALA A 46 4.74 -0.42 13.32
C ALA A 46 4.93 -1.95 13.31
N THR A 47 5.45 -2.47 12.21
CA THR A 47 5.72 -3.90 12.04
C THR A 47 7.20 -4.11 11.78
N THR A 48 7.74 -5.22 12.27
CA THR A 48 9.09 -5.71 11.92
C THR A 48 9.04 -6.79 10.85
N ALA A 49 7.86 -7.13 10.33
CA ALA A 49 7.72 -8.10 9.25
C ALA A 49 8.41 -7.58 7.99
N GLU A 50 9.10 -8.48 7.30
CA GLU A 50 9.67 -8.21 5.99
C GLU A 50 8.54 -7.91 5.00
N ARG A 51 8.74 -6.87 4.18
CA ARG A 51 7.70 -6.34 3.29
C ARG A 51 8.35 -5.68 2.08
N PRO A 52 7.75 -5.81 0.89
CA PRO A 52 8.30 -5.21 -0.31
C PRO A 52 8.16 -3.68 -0.24
N ASP A 53 9.18 -2.98 -0.70
CA ASP A 53 9.18 -1.55 -0.99
C ASP A 53 8.64 -1.23 -2.39
N GLU A 54 8.52 -2.24 -3.26
CA GLU A 54 7.98 -2.14 -4.61
C GLU A 54 7.27 -3.44 -5.04
N VAL A 55 6.19 -3.32 -5.82
CA VAL A 55 5.54 -4.46 -6.51
C VAL A 55 5.26 -4.09 -7.96
N ASP A 56 5.62 -4.95 -8.91
CA ASP A 56 5.44 -4.69 -10.35
C ASP A 56 5.99 -3.32 -10.84
N GLY A 57 7.09 -2.81 -10.28
CA GLY A 57 7.58 -1.46 -10.62
C GLY A 57 6.83 -0.31 -9.93
N VAL A 58 5.87 -0.61 -9.05
CA VAL A 58 5.06 0.36 -8.30
C VAL A 58 5.55 0.46 -6.87
N PRO A 59 6.00 1.65 -6.41
CA PRO A 59 6.43 1.84 -5.03
C PRO A 59 5.32 1.52 -4.03
N VAL A 60 5.69 0.92 -2.90
CA VAL A 60 4.79 0.61 -1.78
C VAL A 60 5.21 1.43 -0.57
N VAL A 61 4.28 2.24 -0.07
CA VAL A 61 4.45 3.09 1.11
C VAL A 61 3.61 2.52 2.25
N TYR A 62 4.18 2.48 3.44
CA TYR A 62 3.50 1.98 4.65
C TYR A 62 3.26 3.12 5.61
N GLU A 63 2.00 3.32 6.00
CA GLU A 63 1.60 4.39 6.89
C GLU A 63 0.94 3.82 8.14
N VAL A 64 1.49 4.16 9.32
CA VAL A 64 0.88 3.77 10.60
C VAL A 64 -0.23 4.75 10.93
N THR A 65 -1.48 4.29 10.86
CA THR A 65 -2.68 5.10 11.08
C THR A 65 -3.37 4.79 12.41
N GLY A 66 -2.95 3.73 13.10
CA GLY A 66 -3.62 3.25 14.31
C GLY A 66 -4.82 2.35 13.97
N SER A 67 -5.68 2.12 14.95
CA SER A 67 -6.92 1.37 14.73
C SER A 67 -7.86 2.17 13.82
N ILE A 68 -8.29 1.56 12.72
CA ILE A 68 -9.36 2.08 11.87
C ILE A 68 -10.65 1.36 12.29
N GLU A 69 -11.58 2.07 12.91
CA GLU A 69 -12.90 1.54 13.29
C GLU A 69 -13.93 1.82 12.19
N PRO A 70 -14.81 0.84 11.85
CA PRO A 70 -15.95 1.10 10.99
C PRO A 70 -16.88 2.13 11.65
N LEU A 71 -17.37 3.09 10.87
CA LEU A 71 -18.44 4.01 11.28
C LEU A 71 -19.77 3.28 11.51
#